data_AF-A0AA36ESI0-F1
#
_entry.id   AF-A0AA36ESI0-F1
#
_cell.length_a   1.000
_cell.length_b   1.000
_cell.length_c   1.000
_cell.angle_alpha   90.00
_cell.angle_beta   90.00
_cell.angle_gamma   90.00
#
_symmetry.space_group_name_H-M   'P 1'
#
loop_
_entity.id
_entity.type
_entity.pdbx_description
1 polymer ?
#
loop_
_entity_poly.entity_id
_entity_poly.type
_entity_poly.pdbx_seq_one_letter_code
_entity_poly.pdbx_strand_id
1 'polypeptide(L)'
;MTNLPADTVRRIEDAAAALIAAGNPNPTNEQVRQHLGGGSLSHISPVMREFRARQRALASEQTPALPPELAQLLTGQLALLWQAAVKQAEAGTLAAREQADTDIARADQERDEALAKVTALESELAVLREVVTERDRLLDEVRGLRAEALPLREQVARLTATGEHLAAQLQDTKAELKETREDGRALQAELLALARHDGKAKK
;
A
#
# COMPACT_ATOMS: atom_id res chain seq x y z
N MET A 1 26.89 31.48 68.05
CA MET A 1 27.98 30.84 67.29
C MET A 1 29.28 31.16 67.99
N THR A 2 30.00 30.14 68.44
CA THR A 2 31.28 30.31 69.14
C THR A 2 32.27 30.91 68.14
N ASN A 3 32.81 32.10 68.44
CA ASN A 3 33.68 32.85 67.53
C ASN A 3 35.12 32.29 67.56
N LEU A 4 35.24 30.96 67.44
CA LEU A 4 36.51 30.23 67.50
C LEU A 4 37.02 29.96 66.08
N PRO A 5 38.35 29.99 65.85
CA PRO A 5 38.93 29.58 64.58
C PRO A 5 38.53 28.14 64.22
N ALA A 6 38.20 27.90 62.95
CA ALA A 6 37.78 26.58 62.46
C ALA A 6 38.81 25.47 62.75
N ASP A 7 40.11 25.80 62.72
CA ASP A 7 41.19 24.86 63.06
C ASP A 7 41.14 24.45 64.54
N THR A 8 40.78 25.36 65.44
CA THR A 8 40.63 25.06 66.87
C THR A 8 39.44 24.14 67.13
N VAL A 9 38.31 24.38 66.45
CA VAL A 9 37.13 23.50 66.50
C VAL A 9 37.50 22.10 66.02
N ARG A 10 38.20 21.99 64.88
CA ARG A 10 38.62 20.70 64.33
C ARG A 10 39.53 19.92 65.28
N ARG A 11 40.54 20.57 65.87
CA ARG A 11 41.43 19.92 66.85
C ARG A 11 40.68 19.38 68.07
N ILE A 12 39.68 20.10 68.57
CA ILE A 12 38.85 19.67 69.70
C ILE A 12 38.01 18.43 69.32
N GLU A 13 37.43 18.42 68.11
CA GLU A 13 36.65 17.29 67.60
C GLU A 13 37.54 16.06 67.32
N ASP A 14 38.72 16.26 66.76
CA ASP A 14 39.71 15.20 66.52
C ASP A 14 40.18 14.56 67.84
N ALA A 15 40.42 15.37 68.88
CA ALA A 15 40.77 14.88 70.20
C ALA A 15 39.60 14.09 70.86
N ALA A 16 38.36 14.56 70.68
CA ALA A 16 37.19 13.84 71.15
C ALA A 16 37.00 12.50 70.41
N ALA A 17 37.19 12.50 69.10
CA ALA A 17 37.12 11.29 68.26
C ALA A 17 38.23 10.28 68.62
N ALA A 18 39.45 10.75 68.88
CA ALA A 18 40.56 9.91 69.31
C ALA A 18 40.28 9.22 70.66
N LEU A 19 39.70 9.95 71.62
CA LEU A 19 39.29 9.39 72.92
C LEU A 19 38.18 8.35 72.78
N ILE A 20 37.25 8.55 71.85
CA ILE A 20 36.19 7.58 71.55
C ILE A 20 36.76 6.33 70.91
N ALA A 21 37.66 6.48 69.94
CA ALA A 21 38.36 5.35 69.30
C ALA A 21 39.23 4.57 70.30
N ALA A 22 39.78 5.25 71.32
CA ALA A 22 40.53 4.63 72.41
C ALA A 22 39.65 3.92 73.47
N GLY A 23 38.33 3.86 73.27
CA GLY A 23 37.41 3.10 74.11
C GLY A 23 36.68 3.91 75.19
N ASN A 24 36.76 5.25 75.18
CA ASN A 24 35.93 6.12 76.03
C ASN A 24 34.73 6.67 75.24
N PRO A 25 33.55 6.03 75.29
CA PRO A 25 32.41 6.42 74.45
C PRO A 25 31.86 7.81 74.78
N ASN A 26 32.14 8.36 75.97
CA ASN A 26 31.64 9.64 76.43
C ASN A 26 32.76 10.51 77.04
N PRO A 27 33.70 11.02 76.21
CA PRO A 27 34.81 11.82 76.73
C PRO A 27 34.30 13.11 77.38
N THR A 28 34.76 13.36 78.60
CA THR A 28 34.46 14.59 79.34
C THR A 28 35.26 15.76 78.77
N ASN A 29 34.75 16.98 78.93
CA ASN A 29 35.43 18.19 78.44
C ASN A 29 36.83 18.34 79.06
N GLU A 30 37.02 17.83 80.27
CA GLU A 30 38.30 17.79 80.98
C GLU A 30 39.27 16.78 80.35
N GLN A 31 38.81 15.60 79.97
CA GLN A 31 39.62 14.60 79.26
C GLN A 31 40.05 15.09 77.87
N VAL A 32 39.15 15.77 77.16
CA VAL A 32 39.48 16.41 75.87
C VAL A 32 40.52 17.51 76.07
N ARG A 33 40.40 18.33 77.13
CA ARG A 33 41.40 19.35 77.49
C ARG A 33 42.77 18.75 77.80
N GLN A 34 42.81 17.66 78.55
CA GLN A 34 44.06 16.95 78.89
C GLN A 34 44.71 16.35 77.64
N HIS A 35 43.92 15.74 76.75
CA HIS A 35 44.40 15.19 75.49
C HIS A 35 44.93 16.25 74.51
N LEU A 36 44.41 17.48 74.59
CA LEU A 36 44.89 18.63 73.80
C LEU A 36 46.14 19.30 74.40
N GLY A 37 46.55 18.94 75.62
CA GLY A 37 47.65 19.59 76.34
C GLY A 37 47.30 20.94 76.99
N GLY A 38 46.00 21.26 77.14
CA GLY A 38 45.51 22.50 77.74
C GLY A 38 44.37 23.18 76.96
N GLY A 39 44.01 24.40 77.36
CA GLY A 39 42.97 25.22 76.71
C GLY A 39 41.82 25.60 77.63
N SER A 40 41.05 26.63 77.24
CA SER A 40 39.92 27.09 78.06
C SER A 40 38.71 26.16 77.92
N LEU A 41 38.19 25.69 79.05
CA LEU A 41 36.93 24.93 79.11
C LEU A 41 35.74 25.72 78.55
N SER A 42 35.79 27.06 78.57
CA SER A 42 34.78 27.92 77.94
C SER A 42 34.75 27.79 76.41
N HIS A 43 35.86 27.39 75.79
CA HIS A 43 35.98 27.16 74.35
C HIS A 43 35.67 25.71 73.96
N ILE A 44 36.06 24.75 74.80
CA ILE A 44 35.85 23.31 74.56
C ILE A 44 34.37 22.92 74.75
N SER A 45 33.70 23.51 75.75
CA SER A 45 32.33 23.10 76.10
C SER A 45 31.29 23.32 74.99
N PRO A 46 31.27 24.46 74.28
CA PRO A 46 30.38 24.66 73.14
C PRO A 46 30.62 23.66 71.99
N VAL A 47 31.90 23.41 71.64
CA VAL A 47 32.27 22.49 70.55
C VAL A 47 31.89 21.05 70.89
N MET A 48 32.19 20.58 72.11
CA MET A 48 31.79 19.24 72.56
C MET A 48 30.28 19.04 72.61
N ARG A 49 29.51 20.11 72.89
CA ARG A 49 28.05 20.06 72.86
C ARG A 49 27.53 19.85 71.43
N GLU A 50 28.09 20.55 70.46
CA GLU A 50 27.74 20.40 69.04
C GLU A 50 28.18 19.03 68.50
N PHE A 51 29.39 18.59 68.83
CA PHE A 51 29.91 17.26 68.47
C PHE A 51 29.01 16.12 68.99
N ARG A 52 28.64 16.14 70.29
CA ARG A 52 27.71 15.14 70.86
C ARG A 52 26.29 15.24 70.30
N ALA A 53 25.86 16.42 69.87
CA ALA A 53 24.57 16.58 69.19
C ALA A 53 24.60 15.93 67.81
N ARG A 54 25.66 16.12 67.03
CA ARG A 54 25.85 15.46 65.72
C ARG A 54 25.97 13.95 65.85
N GLN A 55 26.69 13.44 66.85
CA GLN A 55 26.76 11.99 67.09
C GLN A 55 25.40 11.37 67.43
N ARG A 56 24.58 12.04 68.25
CA ARG A 56 23.22 11.55 68.57
C ARG A 56 22.30 11.57 67.36
N ALA A 57 22.41 12.57 66.48
CA ALA A 57 21.67 12.62 65.22
C ALA A 57 22.04 11.43 64.31
N LEU A 58 23.35 11.20 64.09
CA LEU A 58 23.85 10.06 63.29
C LEU A 58 23.42 8.69 63.85
N ALA A 59 23.42 8.54 65.18
CA ALA A 59 22.96 7.30 65.82
C ALA A 59 21.44 7.09 65.68
N SER A 60 20.67 8.18 65.60
CA SER A 60 19.20 8.14 65.43
C SER A 60 18.77 7.94 63.97
N GLU A 61 19.64 8.27 63.00
CA GLU A 61 19.43 8.01 61.56
C GLU A 61 19.70 6.55 61.16
N GLN A 62 20.37 5.76 62.01
CA GLN A 62 20.53 4.32 61.77
C GLN A 62 19.18 3.62 61.87
N THR A 63 18.62 3.31 60.70
CA THR A 63 17.35 2.57 60.60
C THR A 63 17.55 1.17 61.21
N PRO A 64 16.69 0.72 62.15
CA PRO A 64 16.83 -0.60 62.73
C PRO A 64 16.73 -1.67 61.64
N ALA A 65 17.68 -2.62 61.66
CA ALA A 65 17.71 -3.71 60.70
C ALA A 65 16.47 -4.59 60.85
N LEU A 66 15.88 -5.00 59.72
CA LEU A 66 14.77 -5.94 59.73
C LEU A 66 15.21 -7.29 60.34
N PRO A 67 14.37 -7.94 61.18
CA PRO A 67 14.64 -9.28 61.65
C PRO A 67 14.84 -10.26 60.49
N PRO A 68 15.81 -11.19 60.59
CA PRO A 68 16.19 -12.05 59.48
C PRO A 68 15.06 -12.97 59.02
N GLU A 69 14.17 -13.41 59.92
CA GLU A 69 13.02 -14.25 59.59
C GLU A 69 12.00 -13.50 58.73
N LEU A 70 11.74 -12.22 59.06
CA LEU A 70 10.87 -11.36 58.26
C LEU A 70 11.48 -11.05 56.89
N ALA A 71 12.80 -10.81 56.84
CA ALA A 71 13.49 -10.58 55.57
C ALA A 71 13.42 -11.81 54.64
N GLN A 72 13.62 -13.02 55.18
CA GLN A 72 13.51 -14.27 54.41
C GLN A 72 12.08 -14.50 53.92
N LEU A 73 11.08 -14.29 54.77
CA LEU A 73 9.67 -14.41 54.38
C LEU A 73 9.34 -13.45 53.23
N LEU A 74 9.70 -12.17 53.36
CA LEU A 74 9.46 -11.15 52.33
C LEU A 74 10.17 -11.51 51.02
N THR A 75 11.41 -12.01 51.09
CA THR A 75 12.16 -12.44 49.91
C THR A 75 11.47 -13.61 49.20
N GLY A 76 10.98 -14.60 49.94
CA GLY A 76 10.23 -15.73 49.38
C GLY A 76 8.92 -15.32 48.73
N GLN A 77 8.15 -14.43 49.37
CA GLN A 77 6.91 -13.91 48.82
C GLN A 77 7.14 -13.07 47.54
N LEU A 78 8.17 -12.22 47.53
CA LEU A 78 8.57 -11.48 46.35
C LEU A 78 9.01 -12.40 45.20
N ALA A 79 9.71 -13.49 45.49
CA ALA A 79 10.11 -14.47 44.49
C ALA A 79 8.88 -15.16 43.86
N LEU A 80 7.88 -15.53 44.65
CA LEU A 80 6.64 -16.12 44.14
C LEU A 80 5.83 -15.13 43.29
N LEU A 81 5.71 -13.88 43.73
CA LEU A 81 5.05 -12.82 42.98
C LEU A 81 5.76 -12.55 41.65
N TRP A 82 7.09 -12.51 41.67
CA TRP A 82 7.91 -12.36 40.46
C TRP A 82 7.72 -13.54 39.50
N GLN A 83 7.77 -14.78 39.99
CA GLN A 83 7.52 -15.96 39.15
C GLN A 83 6.13 -15.96 38.53
N ALA A 84 5.10 -15.55 39.28
CA ALA A 84 3.75 -15.42 38.76
C ALA A 84 3.67 -14.35 37.66
N ALA A 85 4.30 -13.19 37.87
CA ALA A 85 4.35 -12.11 36.88
C ALA A 85 5.08 -12.54 35.60
N VAL A 86 6.21 -13.25 35.72
CA VAL A 86 6.96 -13.78 34.57
C VAL A 86 6.11 -14.78 33.78
N LYS A 87 5.49 -15.75 34.46
CA LYS A 87 4.61 -16.73 33.80
C LYS A 87 3.44 -16.07 33.08
N GLN A 88 2.84 -15.05 33.71
CA GLN A 88 1.74 -14.29 33.09
C GLN A 88 2.23 -13.51 31.86
N ALA A 89 3.40 -12.89 31.94
CA ALA A 89 3.99 -12.18 30.81
C ALA A 89 4.33 -13.13 29.65
N GLU A 90 4.94 -14.28 29.95
CA GLU A 90 5.26 -15.32 28.96
C GLU A 90 3.99 -15.82 28.26
N ALA A 91 2.94 -16.15 29.02
CA ALA A 91 1.66 -16.56 28.46
C ALA A 91 1.04 -15.46 27.57
N GLY A 92 1.10 -14.20 27.99
CA GLY A 92 0.64 -13.07 27.20
C GLY A 92 1.44 -12.90 25.90
N THR A 93 2.76 -13.05 25.95
CA THR A 93 3.61 -12.96 24.75
C THR A 93 3.37 -14.12 23.78
N LEU A 94 3.11 -15.33 24.28
CA LEU A 94 2.78 -16.47 23.44
C LEU A 94 1.43 -16.26 22.77
N ALA A 95 0.40 -15.90 23.52
CA ALA A 95 -0.93 -15.63 22.98
C ALA A 95 -0.92 -14.50 21.93
N ALA A 96 -0.15 -13.43 22.17
CA ALA A 96 0.00 -12.34 21.21
C ALA A 96 0.69 -12.79 19.91
N ARG A 97 1.69 -13.68 20.00
CA ARG A 97 2.36 -14.27 18.82
C ARG A 97 1.43 -15.17 18.04
N GLU A 98 0.73 -16.08 18.71
CA GLU A 98 -0.23 -16.98 18.08
C GLU A 98 -1.34 -16.20 17.38
N GLN A 99 -1.88 -15.15 18.03
CA GLN A 99 -2.87 -14.29 17.41
C GLN A 99 -2.29 -13.57 16.18
N ALA A 100 -1.09 -13.01 16.28
CA ALA A 100 -0.44 -12.35 15.15
C ALA A 100 -0.21 -13.31 13.98
N ASP A 101 0.22 -14.55 14.24
CA ASP A 101 0.40 -15.57 13.21
C ASP A 101 -0.93 -15.92 12.52
N THR A 102 -2.03 -16.02 13.30
CA THR A 102 -3.36 -16.23 12.71
C THR A 102 -3.85 -15.06 11.87
N ASP A 103 -3.57 -13.83 12.31
CA ASP A 103 -3.95 -12.61 11.59
C ASP A 103 -3.14 -12.47 10.28
N ILE A 104 -1.85 -12.78 10.32
CA ILE A 104 -0.97 -12.82 9.14
C ILE A 104 -1.48 -13.86 8.14
N ALA A 105 -1.74 -15.08 8.60
CA ALA A 105 -2.23 -16.16 7.74
C ALA A 105 -3.56 -15.79 7.06
N ARG A 106 -4.47 -15.14 7.81
CA ARG A 106 -5.73 -14.65 7.25
C ARG A 106 -5.51 -13.55 6.23
N ALA A 107 -4.66 -12.57 6.52
CA ALA A 107 -4.36 -11.48 5.60
C ALA A 107 -3.69 -11.98 4.32
N ASP A 108 -2.80 -12.97 4.42
CA ASP A 108 -2.18 -13.62 3.27
C ASP A 108 -3.21 -14.36 2.41
N GLN A 109 -4.13 -15.10 3.03
CA GLN A 109 -5.22 -15.74 2.30
C GLN A 109 -6.11 -14.73 1.57
N GLU A 110 -6.56 -13.67 2.26
CA GLU A 110 -7.39 -12.62 1.67
C GLU A 110 -6.66 -11.92 0.51
N ARG A 111 -5.35 -11.67 0.65
CA ARG A 111 -4.49 -11.14 -0.43
C ARG A 111 -4.44 -12.09 -1.62
N ASP A 112 -4.18 -13.37 -1.39
CA ASP A 112 -4.00 -14.35 -2.46
C ASP A 112 -5.31 -14.56 -3.24
N GLU A 113 -6.45 -14.60 -2.56
CA GLU A 113 -7.78 -14.63 -3.18
C GLU A 113 -8.04 -13.37 -4.02
N ALA A 114 -7.69 -12.19 -3.51
CA ALA A 114 -7.82 -10.93 -4.26
C ALA A 114 -6.92 -10.91 -5.51
N LEU A 115 -5.66 -11.36 -5.40
CA LEU A 115 -4.72 -11.44 -6.52
C LEU A 115 -5.19 -12.42 -7.59
N ALA A 116 -5.73 -13.57 -7.19
CA ALA A 116 -6.31 -14.54 -8.13
C ALA A 116 -7.48 -13.92 -8.90
N LYS A 117 -8.36 -13.17 -8.21
CA LYS A 117 -9.48 -12.47 -8.84
C LYS A 117 -9.02 -11.37 -9.80
N VAL A 118 -7.99 -10.59 -9.44
CA VAL A 118 -7.42 -9.58 -10.33
C VAL A 118 -6.86 -10.24 -11.58
N THR A 119 -6.10 -11.32 -11.44
CA THR A 119 -5.53 -12.06 -12.58
C THR A 119 -6.61 -12.57 -13.52
N ALA A 120 -7.70 -13.13 -12.97
CA ALA A 120 -8.85 -13.56 -13.76
C ALA A 120 -9.49 -12.39 -14.53
N LEU A 121 -9.78 -11.28 -13.85
CA LEU A 121 -10.38 -10.09 -14.47
C LEU A 121 -9.47 -9.45 -15.52
N GLU A 122 -8.16 -9.44 -15.31
CA GLU A 122 -7.19 -8.97 -16.31
C GLU A 122 -7.18 -9.85 -17.55
N SER A 123 -7.30 -11.18 -17.39
CA SER A 123 -7.44 -12.10 -18.53
C SER A 123 -8.74 -11.89 -19.30
N GLU A 124 -9.86 -11.68 -18.60
CA GLU A 124 -11.16 -11.39 -19.22
C GLU A 124 -11.13 -10.05 -19.97
N LEU A 125 -10.50 -9.03 -19.38
CA LEU A 125 -10.31 -7.73 -20.00
C LEU A 125 -9.47 -7.83 -21.28
N ALA A 126 -8.42 -8.65 -21.29
CA ALA A 126 -7.61 -8.88 -22.47
C ALA A 126 -8.44 -9.48 -23.62
N VAL A 127 -9.23 -10.52 -23.33
CA VAL A 127 -10.14 -11.13 -24.32
C VAL A 127 -11.16 -10.11 -24.82
N LEU A 128 -11.77 -9.31 -23.94
CA LEU A 128 -12.74 -8.30 -24.35
C LEU A 128 -12.13 -7.23 -25.25
N ARG A 129 -10.86 -6.85 -25.00
CA ARG A 129 -10.13 -5.92 -25.88
C ARG A 129 -9.92 -6.52 -27.26
N GLU A 130 -9.54 -7.79 -27.36
CA GLU A 130 -9.41 -8.48 -28.65
C GLU A 130 -10.74 -8.53 -29.41
N VAL A 131 -11.83 -8.88 -28.72
CA VAL A 131 -13.18 -8.90 -29.31
C VAL A 131 -13.57 -7.51 -29.84
N VAL A 132 -13.26 -6.45 -29.11
CA VAL A 132 -13.49 -5.07 -29.55
C VAL A 132 -12.70 -4.76 -30.82
N THR A 133 -11.41 -5.11 -30.86
CA THR A 133 -10.57 -4.86 -32.05
C THR A 133 -11.07 -5.60 -33.29
N GLU A 134 -11.49 -6.86 -33.12
CA GLU A 134 -12.01 -7.66 -34.24
C GLU A 134 -13.38 -7.16 -34.71
N ARG A 135 -14.27 -6.78 -33.78
CA ARG A 135 -15.54 -6.15 -34.14
C ARG A 135 -15.31 -4.87 -34.95
N ASP A 136 -14.38 -4.02 -34.53
CA ASP A 136 -14.14 -2.74 -35.20
C ASP A 136 -13.56 -2.99 -36.60
N ARG A 137 -12.66 -3.97 -36.76
CA ARG A 137 -12.19 -4.45 -38.07
C ARG A 137 -13.34 -4.94 -38.96
N LEU A 138 -14.22 -5.80 -38.44
CA LEU A 138 -15.36 -6.33 -39.19
C LEU A 138 -16.35 -5.23 -39.59
N LEU A 139 -16.56 -4.23 -38.73
CA LEU A 139 -17.40 -3.07 -39.05
C LEU A 139 -16.83 -2.27 -40.23
N ASP A 140 -15.52 -2.07 -40.27
CA ASP A 140 -14.86 -1.37 -41.37
C ASP A 140 -14.88 -2.19 -42.67
N GLU A 141 -14.72 -3.51 -42.60
CA GLU A 141 -14.88 -4.40 -43.75
C GLU A 141 -16.30 -4.34 -44.32
N VAL A 142 -17.33 -4.42 -43.46
CA VAL A 142 -18.72 -4.29 -43.87
C VAL A 142 -19.00 -2.93 -44.50
N ARG A 143 -18.42 -1.85 -43.99
CA ARG A 143 -18.53 -0.52 -44.59
C ARG A 143 -17.88 -0.46 -45.97
N GLY A 144 -16.68 -1.03 -46.12
CA GLY A 144 -15.98 -1.14 -47.41
C GLY A 144 -16.80 -1.90 -48.45
N LEU A 145 -17.27 -3.10 -48.10
CA LEU A 145 -18.12 -3.91 -48.98
C LEU A 145 -19.42 -3.20 -49.38
N ARG A 146 -20.04 -2.44 -48.47
CA ARG A 146 -21.22 -1.63 -48.79
C ARG A 146 -20.89 -0.49 -49.75
N ALA A 147 -19.75 0.16 -49.58
CA ALA A 147 -19.29 1.22 -50.46
C ALA A 147 -19.01 0.71 -51.88
N GLU A 148 -18.49 -0.51 -52.02
CA GLU A 148 -18.26 -1.16 -53.32
C GLU A 148 -19.56 -1.70 -53.97
N ALA A 149 -20.49 -2.21 -53.16
CA ALA A 149 -21.74 -2.79 -53.67
C ALA A 149 -22.66 -1.74 -54.32
N LEU A 150 -22.67 -0.49 -53.84
CA LEU A 150 -23.48 0.60 -54.40
C LEU A 150 -23.17 0.90 -55.88
N PRO A 151 -21.92 1.24 -56.28
CA PRO A 151 -21.60 1.54 -57.66
C PRO A 151 -21.78 0.32 -58.57
N LEU A 152 -21.52 -0.90 -58.08
CA LEU A 152 -21.79 -2.12 -58.85
C LEU A 152 -23.28 -2.29 -59.14
N ARG A 153 -24.17 -2.01 -58.17
CA ARG A 153 -25.62 -2.02 -58.39
C ARG A 153 -26.05 -0.97 -59.41
N GLU A 154 -25.49 0.24 -59.34
CA GLU A 154 -25.75 1.28 -60.34
C GLU A 154 -25.26 0.88 -61.74
N GLN A 155 -24.07 0.27 -61.84
CA GLN A 155 -23.54 -0.21 -63.10
C GLN A 155 -24.41 -1.32 -63.70
N VAL A 156 -24.87 -2.27 -62.87
CA VAL A 156 -25.82 -3.30 -63.30
C VAL A 156 -27.11 -2.66 -63.81
N ALA A 157 -27.69 -1.69 -63.09
CA ALA A 157 -28.89 -1.00 -63.54
C ALA A 157 -28.70 -0.28 -64.88
N ARG A 158 -27.56 0.41 -65.06
CA ARG A 158 -27.22 1.07 -66.33
C ARG A 158 -27.07 0.06 -67.47
N LEU A 159 -26.33 -1.03 -67.24
CA LEU A 159 -26.12 -2.06 -68.25
C LEU A 159 -27.46 -2.72 -68.65
N THR A 160 -28.32 -3.02 -67.69
CA THR A 160 -29.67 -3.54 -67.95
C THR A 160 -30.47 -2.59 -68.83
N ALA A 161 -30.54 -1.30 -68.49
CA ALA A 161 -31.26 -0.30 -69.29
C ALA A 161 -30.69 -0.15 -70.72
N THR A 162 -29.36 -0.17 -70.87
CA THR A 162 -28.73 -0.13 -72.21
C THR A 162 -29.01 -1.39 -73.01
N GLY A 163 -29.04 -2.56 -72.36
CA GLY A 163 -29.37 -3.84 -72.98
C GLY A 163 -30.82 -3.86 -73.49
N GLU A 164 -31.77 -3.37 -72.69
CA GLU A 164 -33.18 -3.22 -73.08
C GLU A 164 -33.34 -2.27 -74.27
N HIS A 165 -32.65 -1.12 -74.26
CA HIS A 165 -32.69 -0.17 -75.36
C HIS A 165 -32.12 -0.75 -76.66
N LEU A 166 -30.96 -1.40 -76.60
CA LEU A 166 -30.35 -2.05 -77.77
C LEU A 166 -31.22 -3.19 -78.29
N ALA A 167 -31.89 -3.96 -77.41
CA ALA A 167 -32.82 -4.99 -77.81
C ALA A 167 -34.01 -4.41 -78.59
N ALA A 168 -34.56 -3.27 -78.14
CA ALA A 168 -35.63 -2.56 -78.85
C ALA A 168 -35.14 -2.03 -80.23
N GLN A 169 -33.98 -1.39 -80.30
CA GLN A 169 -33.40 -0.91 -81.57
C GLN A 169 -33.15 -2.07 -82.55
N LEU A 170 -32.68 -3.22 -82.07
CA LEU A 170 -32.52 -4.41 -82.90
C LEU A 170 -33.85 -4.95 -83.42
N GLN A 171 -34.94 -4.80 -82.67
CA GLN A 171 -36.26 -5.18 -83.13
C GLN A 171 -36.78 -4.22 -84.21
N ASP A 172 -36.62 -2.92 -84.00
CA ASP A 172 -37.06 -1.88 -84.94
C ASP A 172 -36.30 -1.99 -86.27
N THR A 173 -34.97 -2.07 -86.22
CA THR A 173 -34.13 -2.24 -87.41
C THR A 173 -34.44 -3.54 -88.16
N LYS A 174 -34.78 -4.63 -87.45
CA LYS A 174 -35.26 -5.87 -88.09
C LYS A 174 -36.59 -5.68 -88.79
N ALA A 175 -37.50 -4.88 -88.23
CA ALA A 175 -38.79 -4.56 -88.85
C ALA A 175 -38.60 -3.70 -90.10
N GLU A 176 -37.83 -2.61 -90.02
CA GLU A 176 -37.48 -1.75 -91.16
C GLU A 176 -36.78 -2.55 -92.28
N LEU A 177 -35.87 -3.45 -91.92
CA LEU A 177 -35.16 -4.28 -92.88
C LEU A 177 -36.08 -5.31 -93.54
N LYS A 178 -37.14 -5.75 -92.84
CA LYS A 178 -38.19 -6.59 -93.43
C LYS A 178 -39.05 -5.78 -94.40
N GLU A 179 -39.48 -4.58 -94.00
CA GLU A 179 -40.28 -3.67 -94.83
C GLU A 179 -39.54 -3.28 -96.12
N THR A 180 -38.29 -2.81 -96.03
CA THR A 180 -37.47 -2.47 -97.20
C THR A 180 -37.24 -3.66 -98.15
N ARG A 181 -37.17 -4.89 -97.63
CA ARG A 181 -37.11 -6.11 -98.46
C ARG A 181 -38.45 -6.39 -99.16
N GLU A 182 -39.57 -6.13 -98.51
CA GLU A 182 -40.91 -6.27 -99.09
C GLU A 182 -41.12 -5.22 -100.19
N ASP A 183 -40.79 -3.96 -99.92
CA ASP A 183 -40.82 -2.86 -100.91
C ASP A 183 -39.89 -3.14 -102.09
N GLY A 184 -38.67 -3.61 -101.84
CA GLY A 184 -37.73 -3.99 -102.89
C GLY A 184 -38.27 -5.11 -103.79
N ARG A 185 -38.96 -6.11 -103.21
CA ARG A 185 -39.65 -7.15 -104.00
C ARG A 185 -40.82 -6.57 -104.80
N ALA A 186 -41.58 -5.65 -104.23
CA ALA A 186 -42.69 -4.99 -104.91
C ALA A 186 -42.21 -4.17 -106.11
N LEU A 187 -41.20 -3.30 -105.92
CA LEU A 187 -40.59 -2.51 -107.00
C LEU A 187 -39.97 -3.41 -108.08
N GLN A 188 -39.32 -4.51 -107.70
CA GLN A 188 -38.80 -5.47 -108.68
C GLN A 188 -39.92 -6.10 -109.52
N ALA A 189 -41.06 -6.43 -108.90
CA ALA A 189 -42.23 -6.94 -109.61
C ALA A 189 -42.82 -5.88 -110.57
N GLU A 190 -42.90 -4.62 -110.16
CA GLU A 190 -43.34 -3.50 -110.99
C GLU A 190 -42.42 -3.26 -112.20
N LEU A 191 -41.09 -3.24 -111.98
CA LEU A 191 -40.11 -3.11 -113.07
C LEU A 191 -40.21 -4.25 -114.08
N LEU A 192 -40.42 -5.48 -113.62
CA LEU A 192 -40.65 -6.63 -114.50
C LEU A 192 -41.96 -6.47 -115.31
N ALA A 193 -43.01 -5.91 -114.70
CA ALA A 193 -44.26 -5.62 -115.41
C ALA A 193 -44.08 -4.53 -116.48
N LEU A 194 -43.38 -3.43 -116.16
CA LEU A 194 -43.06 -2.35 -117.11
C LEU A 194 -42.19 -2.84 -118.27
N ALA A 195 -41.11 -3.60 -117.99
CA ALA A 195 -40.26 -4.17 -119.02
C ALA A 195 -41.04 -5.11 -119.97
N ARG A 196 -42.01 -5.86 -119.45
CA ARG A 196 -42.93 -6.69 -120.26
C ARG A 196 -43.89 -5.85 -121.10
N HIS A 197 -44.31 -4.68 -120.63
CA HIS A 197 -45.16 -3.75 -121.38
C HIS A 197 -44.39 -3.03 -122.50
N ASP A 198 -43.18 -2.53 -122.24
CA ASP A 198 -42.32 -1.91 -123.26
C ASP A 198 -41.88 -2.90 -124.35
N GLY A 199 -41.63 -4.16 -124.00
CA GLY A 199 -41.35 -5.23 -124.96
C GLY A 199 -42.54 -5.61 -125.84
N LYS A 200 -43.77 -5.25 -125.44
CA LYS A 200 -44.99 -5.43 -126.24
C LYS A 200 -45.32 -4.22 -127.11
N ALA A 201 -44.88 -3.02 -126.74
CA ALA A 201 -45.09 -1.79 -127.52
C ALA A 201 -44.09 -1.58 -128.67
N LYS A 202 -42.95 -2.30 -128.67
CA LYS A 202 -41.93 -2.29 -129.73
C LYS A 202 -42.01 -3.44 -130.74
N LYS A 203 -43.15 -4.14 -130.84
CA LYS A 203 -43.41 -5.16 -131.86
C LYS A 203 -44.53 -4.75 -132.79
#